data_AF-A0ABD0AEG1-F1
#
_entry.id   AF-A0ABD0AEG1-F1
#
_cell.length_a   1.000
_cell.length_b   1.000
_cell.length_c   1.000
_cell.angle_alpha   90.00
_cell.angle_beta   90.00
_cell.angle_gamma   90.00
#
_symmetry.space_group_name_H-M   'P 1'
#
loop_
_entity.id
_entity.type
_entity.pdbx_description
1 polymer ?
#
loop_
_entity_poly.entity_id
_entity_poly.type
_entity_poly.pdbx_seq_one_letter_code
_entity_poly.pdbx_strand_id
1 'polypeptide(L)'
;MDLFKYTKGIIDKAVGASKLHAVQKSAGELLDPMQKYLTVGEYHVDARDATPDGRPFTLTVYQDDQGILHQALSPESTDSLAAEYDRKFVPELNRFKAFRNRETGRRYVVEDYLARFASDVKKEIREGDDSVNIGVITDTHFKNVDSLDFYGWNGLMHVKEFSYLDQLDILDLKCHLGDWIDGSDAGLISESELMKLRDSFKSSKVPYLMIKGNHDENDKFDEHHDLKASFPEREFEKIMWPEMYRQRELGYVSRQHGVAWFDQGHVRVISLNTSDIPYILNEKGQKKYDVKLTLGVREDQVQELIEILQQSSGKQVILLSHANPINRKGGNALKYNGRSLHELLVAFNQKEKGRMHSSKDVPAEFRLSNDFDFTNVKDARIIAYFCGHRHVEDQYRINGIQYVLFNCSALMGPNHQLTTKYNKNLNRKMDHQNEFAGYVVNVDLFRRRIKVFGYGAATRRRIFFI
;
A
#
# COMPACT_ATOMS: atom_id res chain seq x y z
N MET A 1 -17.60 -47.97 -19.91
CA MET A 1 -16.25 -47.49 -20.29
C MET A 1 -15.67 -46.74 -19.11
N ASP A 2 -15.30 -47.45 -18.05
CA ASP A 2 -15.13 -46.84 -16.70
C ASP A 2 -13.92 -47.42 -15.96
N LEU A 3 -12.83 -47.73 -16.67
CA LEU A 3 -11.65 -48.41 -16.10
C LEU A 3 -10.32 -47.68 -16.31
N PHE A 4 -10.32 -46.46 -16.87
CA PHE A 4 -9.09 -45.71 -17.17
C PHE A 4 -8.73 -44.58 -16.18
N LYS A 5 -9.53 -44.36 -15.12
CA LYS A 5 -9.31 -43.26 -14.15
C LYS A 5 -8.30 -43.56 -13.01
N TYR A 6 -7.79 -44.78 -12.86
CA TYR A 6 -7.10 -45.18 -11.61
C TYR A 6 -5.64 -45.67 -11.71
N THR A 7 -5.01 -45.73 -12.88
CA THR A 7 -3.74 -46.48 -13.03
C THR A 7 -2.47 -45.65 -13.23
N LYS A 8 -2.50 -44.31 -13.14
CA LYS A 8 -1.26 -43.49 -13.22
C LYS A 8 -0.76 -42.89 -11.89
N GLY A 9 -1.42 -43.16 -10.76
CA GLY A 9 -1.03 -42.62 -9.44
C GLY A 9 0.02 -43.42 -8.65
N ILE A 10 0.54 -44.53 -9.15
CA ILE A 10 1.42 -45.43 -8.37
C ILE A 10 2.91 -45.19 -8.64
N ILE A 11 3.29 -44.66 -9.80
CA ILE A 11 4.70 -44.47 -10.18
C ILE A 11 5.33 -43.25 -9.46
N ASP A 12 4.53 -42.27 -9.05
CA ASP A 12 5.01 -41.07 -8.34
C ASP A 12 5.39 -41.31 -6.87
N LYS A 13 5.02 -42.45 -6.28
CA LYS A 13 5.41 -42.78 -4.90
C LYS A 13 6.92 -43.02 -4.72
N ALA A 14 7.62 -43.46 -5.76
CA ALA A 14 9.04 -43.82 -5.67
C ALA A 14 9.99 -42.64 -5.99
N VAL A 15 9.58 -41.71 -6.85
CA VAL A 15 10.42 -40.57 -7.27
C VAL A 15 10.18 -39.33 -6.38
N GLY A 16 9.00 -39.20 -5.75
CA GLY A 16 8.71 -38.14 -4.77
C GLY A 16 9.38 -38.32 -3.41
N ALA A 17 9.80 -39.54 -3.06
CA ALA A 17 10.38 -39.87 -1.75
C ALA A 17 11.77 -39.26 -1.51
N SER A 18 12.56 -38.99 -2.56
CA SER A 18 13.90 -38.41 -2.42
C SER A 18 13.92 -36.88 -2.35
N LYS A 19 12.80 -36.20 -2.63
CA LYS A 19 12.62 -34.74 -2.45
C LYS A 19 11.81 -34.37 -1.21
N LEU A 20 11.25 -35.35 -0.49
CA LEU A 20 10.42 -35.15 0.70
C LEU A 20 11.18 -34.63 1.94
N HIS A 21 12.52 -34.69 1.93
CA HIS A 21 13.33 -34.22 3.06
C HIS A 21 13.71 -32.73 3.02
N ALA A 22 13.31 -31.97 2.00
CA ALA A 22 13.57 -30.53 1.92
C ALA A 22 12.36 -29.64 2.27
N VAL A 23 11.16 -30.20 2.45
CA VAL A 23 9.97 -29.46 2.90
C VAL A 23 9.89 -29.50 4.43
N GLN A 24 11.01 -29.23 5.11
CA GLN A 24 10.94 -28.75 6.47
C GLN A 24 10.47 -27.31 6.39
N LYS A 25 9.27 -27.03 6.92
CA LYS A 25 8.69 -25.70 7.16
C LYS A 25 9.80 -24.66 7.35
N SER A 26 10.19 -23.98 6.27
CA SER A 26 11.00 -22.78 6.41
C SER A 26 10.03 -21.74 6.96
N ALA A 27 10.30 -21.27 8.18
CA ALA A 27 9.41 -20.36 8.89
C ALA A 27 9.22 -19.10 8.04
N GLY A 28 8.07 -19.00 7.34
CA GLY A 28 7.71 -17.84 6.50
C GLY A 28 7.26 -18.13 5.07
N GLU A 29 7.33 -19.37 4.57
CA GLU A 29 6.74 -19.73 3.27
C GLU A 29 5.20 -19.64 3.29
N LEU A 30 4.60 -19.01 2.27
CA LEU A 30 3.15 -19.02 2.02
C LEU A 30 2.82 -20.01 0.92
N LEU A 31 3.29 -21.25 1.08
CA LEU A 31 3.09 -22.35 0.14
C LEU A 31 2.29 -23.46 0.80
N ASP A 32 1.44 -24.11 0.01
CA ASP A 32 0.60 -25.22 0.43
C ASP A 32 1.21 -26.59 0.08
N PRO A 33 0.76 -27.68 0.75
CA PRO A 33 1.16 -29.05 0.43
C PRO A 33 0.86 -29.51 -1.00
N MET A 34 -0.02 -28.85 -1.75
CA MET A 34 -0.40 -29.26 -3.11
C MET A 34 0.70 -28.98 -4.16
N GLN A 35 1.81 -28.37 -3.76
CA GLN A 35 3.03 -28.23 -4.57
C GLN A 35 3.58 -29.58 -5.09
N LYS A 36 3.26 -30.68 -4.41
CA LYS A 36 3.68 -32.04 -4.78
C LYS A 36 3.05 -32.58 -6.06
N TYR A 37 1.92 -32.04 -6.51
CA TYR A 37 1.18 -32.55 -7.67
C TYR A 37 1.72 -31.96 -8.97
N LEU A 38 2.69 -32.65 -9.59
CA LEU A 38 3.39 -32.21 -10.81
C LEU A 38 2.94 -32.97 -12.07
N THR A 39 2.15 -34.03 -11.91
CA THR A 39 1.69 -34.90 -13.00
C THR A 39 0.33 -34.42 -13.48
N VAL A 40 0.14 -34.33 -14.80
CA VAL A 40 -1.15 -33.97 -15.41
C VAL A 40 -2.22 -34.98 -15.01
N GLY A 41 -3.34 -34.48 -14.47
CA GLY A 41 -4.42 -35.31 -13.97
C GLY A 41 -5.38 -34.56 -13.03
N GLU A 42 -6.37 -35.28 -12.52
CA GLU A 42 -7.31 -34.80 -11.51
C GLU A 42 -7.04 -35.50 -10.17
N TYR A 43 -7.09 -34.73 -9.09
CA TYR A 43 -6.80 -35.19 -7.73
C TYR A 43 -7.87 -34.67 -6.79
N HIS A 44 -8.33 -35.52 -5.87
CA HIS A 44 -9.08 -35.06 -4.70
C HIS A 44 -8.11 -34.43 -3.69
N VAL A 45 -8.44 -33.23 -3.22
CA VAL A 45 -7.70 -32.52 -2.17
C VAL A 45 -8.65 -31.93 -1.14
N ASP A 46 -8.25 -31.89 0.12
CA ASP A 46 -9.07 -31.43 1.23
C ASP A 46 -8.24 -30.70 2.31
N ALA A 47 -8.81 -30.53 3.51
CA ALA A 47 -8.14 -29.90 4.65
C ALA A 47 -6.73 -30.46 4.95
N ARG A 48 -6.45 -31.74 4.65
CA ARG A 48 -5.12 -32.35 4.84
C ARG A 48 -4.07 -31.79 3.89
N ASP A 49 -4.51 -31.28 2.74
CA ASP A 49 -3.70 -30.58 1.76
C ASP A 49 -3.74 -29.05 1.94
N ALA A 50 -4.33 -28.57 3.04
CA ALA A 50 -4.52 -27.16 3.37
C ALA A 50 -5.26 -26.36 2.28
N THR A 51 -6.35 -26.94 1.75
CA THR A 51 -7.24 -26.25 0.82
C THR A 51 -7.91 -25.00 1.43
N PRO A 52 -8.40 -24.07 0.59
CA PRO A 52 -9.18 -22.92 1.06
C PRO A 52 -10.32 -23.33 2.00
N ASP A 53 -10.40 -22.70 3.17
CA ASP A 53 -11.36 -22.98 4.26
C ASP A 53 -11.40 -24.46 4.74
N GLY A 54 -10.41 -25.27 4.35
CA GLY A 54 -10.41 -26.72 4.59
C GLY A 54 -11.49 -27.50 3.84
N ARG A 55 -12.13 -26.91 2.82
CA ARG A 55 -13.19 -27.57 2.02
C ARG A 55 -12.58 -28.52 0.97
N PRO A 56 -13.31 -29.55 0.51
CA PRO A 56 -12.83 -30.45 -0.53
C PRO A 56 -12.90 -29.80 -1.92
N PHE A 57 -11.88 -30.04 -2.74
CA PHE A 57 -11.79 -29.59 -4.13
C PHE A 57 -11.29 -30.73 -5.04
N THR A 58 -11.71 -30.67 -6.30
CA THR A 58 -11.00 -31.32 -7.41
C THR A 58 -9.85 -30.39 -7.83
N LEU A 59 -8.62 -30.86 -7.63
CA LEU A 59 -7.41 -30.26 -8.17
C LEU A 59 -7.13 -30.82 -9.57
N THR A 60 -7.21 -29.97 -10.58
CA THR A 60 -6.82 -30.29 -11.96
C THR A 60 -5.41 -29.77 -12.22
N VAL A 61 -4.49 -30.66 -12.58
CA VAL A 61 -3.14 -30.33 -13.06
C VAL A 61 -3.14 -30.49 -14.58
N TYR A 62 -2.76 -29.44 -15.31
CA TYR A 62 -2.69 -29.45 -16.77
C TYR A 62 -1.47 -28.69 -17.29
N GLN A 63 -1.11 -28.89 -18.56
CA GLN A 63 -0.09 -28.12 -19.24
C GLN A 63 -0.74 -27.20 -20.26
N ASP A 64 -0.25 -25.96 -20.37
CA ASP A 64 -0.64 -25.06 -21.45
C ASP A 64 0.14 -25.37 -22.75
N ASP A 65 -0.16 -24.62 -23.81
CA ASP A 65 0.46 -24.75 -25.13
C ASP A 65 1.98 -24.47 -25.12
N GLN A 66 2.49 -23.86 -24.05
CA GLN A 66 3.91 -23.59 -23.83
C GLN A 66 4.59 -24.67 -22.97
N GLY A 67 3.85 -25.70 -22.57
CA GLY A 67 4.33 -26.78 -21.71
C GLY A 67 4.45 -26.40 -20.24
N ILE A 68 3.94 -25.24 -19.82
CA ILE A 68 3.97 -24.81 -18.43
C ILE A 68 2.85 -25.50 -17.67
N LEU A 69 3.18 -26.05 -16.50
CA LEU A 69 2.20 -26.68 -15.62
C LEU A 69 1.31 -25.62 -14.94
N HIS A 70 0.03 -25.92 -14.86
CA HIS A 70 -0.98 -25.15 -14.13
C HIS A 70 -1.70 -26.06 -13.16
N GLN A 71 -2.22 -25.44 -12.09
CA GLN A 71 -3.10 -26.07 -11.14
C GLN A 71 -4.36 -25.23 -10.97
N ALA A 72 -5.50 -25.90 -10.97
CA ALA A 72 -6.81 -25.29 -10.82
C ALA A 72 -7.62 -26.04 -9.74
N LEU A 73 -8.25 -25.32 -8.82
CA LEU A 73 -9.12 -25.88 -7.80
C LEU A 73 -10.58 -25.57 -8.12
N SER A 74 -11.40 -26.62 -8.23
CA SER A 74 -12.85 -26.51 -8.40
C SER A 74 -13.54 -27.19 -7.23
N PRO A 75 -14.48 -26.54 -6.53
CA PRO A 75 -15.22 -27.20 -5.44
C PRO A 75 -15.88 -28.48 -5.93
N GLU A 76 -15.82 -29.56 -5.15
CA GLU A 76 -16.50 -30.80 -5.54
C GLU A 76 -18.03 -30.66 -5.55
N SER A 77 -18.54 -29.62 -4.91
CA SER A 77 -19.97 -29.30 -4.84
C SER A 77 -20.50 -28.50 -6.03
N THR A 78 -19.66 -28.12 -7.00
CA THR A 78 -20.10 -27.30 -8.15
C THR A 78 -20.10 -28.10 -9.45
N ASP A 79 -21.14 -27.87 -10.27
CA ASP A 79 -21.18 -28.33 -11.67
C ASP A 79 -20.49 -27.34 -12.63
N SER A 80 -19.97 -26.22 -12.10
CA SER A 80 -19.24 -25.23 -12.88
C SER A 80 -17.89 -25.77 -13.34
N LEU A 81 -17.64 -25.66 -14.65
CA LEU A 81 -16.34 -25.98 -15.25
C LEU A 81 -15.26 -24.94 -14.92
N ALA A 82 -15.65 -23.75 -14.47
CA ALA A 82 -14.71 -22.70 -14.10
C ALA A 82 -14.16 -22.96 -12.70
N ALA A 83 -12.85 -23.21 -12.61
CA ALA A 83 -12.15 -23.30 -11.34
C ALA A 83 -12.31 -22.03 -10.51
N GLU A 84 -12.34 -22.17 -9.19
CA GLU A 84 -12.43 -21.06 -8.24
C GLU A 84 -11.04 -20.45 -7.97
N TYR A 85 -10.01 -21.29 -7.94
CA TYR A 85 -8.61 -20.85 -7.76
C TYR A 85 -7.72 -21.38 -8.87
N ASP A 86 -6.71 -20.58 -9.23
CA ASP A 86 -5.69 -20.96 -10.22
C ASP A 86 -4.27 -20.62 -9.75
N ARG A 87 -3.29 -21.32 -10.33
CA ARG A 87 -1.87 -20.98 -10.26
C ARG A 87 -1.08 -21.60 -11.40
N LYS A 88 0.06 -20.99 -11.70
CA LYS A 88 1.05 -21.48 -12.68
C LYS A 88 2.33 -21.94 -12.00
N PHE A 89 2.98 -22.93 -12.59
CA PHE A 89 4.36 -23.30 -12.28
C PHE A 89 5.30 -22.23 -12.81
N VAL A 90 6.30 -21.86 -12.00
CA VAL A 90 7.33 -20.89 -12.37
C VAL A 90 8.66 -21.64 -12.42
N PRO A 91 9.16 -21.99 -13.62
CA PRO A 91 10.40 -22.75 -13.79
C PRO A 91 11.59 -22.16 -13.01
N GLU A 92 11.72 -20.84 -13.00
CA GLU A 92 12.79 -20.11 -12.33
C GLU A 92 12.76 -20.26 -10.80
N LEU A 93 11.56 -20.46 -10.24
CA LEU A 93 11.37 -20.76 -8.82
C LEU A 93 11.34 -22.27 -8.55
N ASN A 94 11.21 -23.09 -9.59
CA ASN A 94 11.03 -24.53 -9.54
C ASN A 94 9.87 -24.96 -8.61
N ARG A 95 8.76 -24.22 -8.66
CA ARG A 95 7.53 -24.46 -7.88
C ARG A 95 6.33 -23.75 -8.51
N PHE A 96 5.12 -24.08 -8.06
CA PHE A 96 3.95 -23.26 -8.34
C PHE A 96 3.94 -21.97 -7.51
N LYS A 97 3.34 -20.90 -8.04
CA LYS A 97 2.97 -19.72 -7.25
C LYS A 97 1.96 -20.09 -6.16
N ALA A 98 1.64 -19.18 -5.25
CA ALA A 98 0.47 -19.38 -4.40
C ALA A 98 -0.82 -19.33 -5.24
N PHE A 99 -1.83 -20.12 -4.84
CA PHE A 99 -3.15 -20.09 -5.48
C PHE A 99 -3.81 -18.74 -5.32
N ARG A 100 -4.45 -18.28 -6.39
CA ARG A 100 -5.20 -17.04 -6.43
C ARG A 100 -6.66 -17.34 -6.72
N ASN A 101 -7.56 -16.74 -5.95
CA ASN A 101 -8.99 -16.78 -6.25
C ASN A 101 -9.24 -15.99 -7.55
N ARG A 102 -9.97 -16.57 -8.50
CA ARG A 102 -10.17 -15.96 -9.82
C ARG A 102 -11.12 -14.76 -9.80
N GLU A 103 -12.04 -14.72 -8.84
CA GLU A 103 -12.99 -13.62 -8.67
C GLU A 103 -12.33 -12.43 -7.98
N THR A 104 -11.72 -12.65 -6.82
CA THR A 104 -11.14 -11.56 -6.02
C THR A 104 -9.73 -11.18 -6.46
N GLY A 105 -8.99 -12.12 -7.06
CA GLY A 105 -7.58 -11.98 -7.39
C GLY A 105 -6.64 -12.04 -6.18
N ARG A 106 -7.13 -12.44 -5.00
CA ARG A 106 -6.36 -12.56 -3.75
C ARG A 106 -5.84 -13.98 -3.56
N ARG A 107 -4.73 -14.16 -2.85
CA ARG A 107 -4.23 -15.49 -2.46
C ARG A 107 -4.87 -15.94 -1.15
N TYR A 108 -5.48 -17.12 -1.13
CA TYR A 108 -6.17 -17.61 0.08
C TYR A 108 -5.20 -17.78 1.27
N VAL A 109 -3.98 -18.23 1.01
CA VAL A 109 -2.94 -18.35 2.04
C VAL A 109 -2.55 -17.01 2.67
N VAL A 110 -2.68 -15.91 1.92
CA VAL A 110 -2.48 -14.54 2.43
C VAL A 110 -3.72 -14.08 3.19
N GLU A 111 -4.93 -14.40 2.72
CA GLU A 111 -6.17 -14.14 3.48
C GLU A 111 -6.13 -14.81 4.86
N ASP A 112 -5.75 -16.08 4.94
CA ASP A 112 -5.56 -16.80 6.21
C ASP A 112 -4.50 -16.16 7.12
N TYR A 113 -3.41 -15.70 6.52
CA TYR A 113 -2.36 -14.96 7.23
C TYR A 113 -2.90 -13.64 7.80
N LEU A 114 -3.62 -12.85 7.00
CA LEU A 114 -4.20 -11.57 7.41
C LEU A 114 -5.32 -11.74 8.43
N ALA A 115 -6.13 -12.80 8.34
CA ALA A 115 -7.17 -13.12 9.32
C ALA A 115 -6.56 -13.40 10.71
N ARG A 116 -5.46 -14.18 10.76
CA ARG A 116 -4.71 -14.41 12.01
C ARG A 116 -4.07 -13.14 12.55
N PHE A 117 -3.44 -12.35 11.68
CA PHE A 117 -2.89 -11.05 12.04
C PHE A 117 -3.97 -10.13 12.65
N ALA A 118 -5.12 -10.00 11.99
CA ALA A 118 -6.22 -9.17 12.48
C ALA A 118 -6.76 -9.68 13.83
N SER A 119 -6.92 -11.00 13.99
CA SER A 119 -7.31 -11.61 15.27
C SER A 119 -6.35 -11.25 16.41
N ASP A 120 -5.03 -11.26 16.14
CA ASP A 120 -4.03 -10.89 17.14
C ASP A 120 -4.06 -9.39 17.47
N VAL A 121 -4.25 -8.53 16.46
CA VAL A 121 -4.34 -7.09 16.66
C VAL A 121 -5.59 -6.71 17.44
N LYS A 122 -6.74 -7.35 17.17
CA LYS A 122 -8.00 -7.12 17.90
C LYS A 122 -7.88 -7.31 19.41
N LYS A 123 -7.01 -8.21 19.86
CA LYS A 123 -6.73 -8.43 21.30
C LYS A 123 -5.98 -7.26 21.96
N GLU A 124 -5.37 -6.39 21.17
CA GLU A 124 -4.44 -5.35 21.62
C GLU A 124 -4.97 -3.93 21.44
N ILE A 125 -5.98 -3.73 20.60
CA ILE A 125 -6.61 -2.44 20.33
C ILE A 125 -7.74 -2.16 21.33
N ARG A 126 -8.14 -0.89 21.41
CA ARG A 126 -9.33 -0.46 22.14
C ARG A 126 -10.41 -0.09 21.13
N GLU A 127 -11.63 -0.54 21.36
CA GLU A 127 -12.80 -0.13 20.58
C GLU A 127 -13.46 1.13 21.16
N GLY A 128 -14.31 1.77 20.35
CA GLY A 128 -15.10 2.95 20.72
C GLY A 128 -14.40 4.29 20.46
N ASP A 129 -15.08 5.37 20.82
CA ASP A 129 -14.65 6.75 20.56
C ASP A 129 -13.23 7.01 21.10
N ASP A 130 -12.51 7.93 20.44
CA ASP A 130 -11.13 8.33 20.76
C ASP A 130 -10.08 7.23 20.60
N SER A 131 -10.44 6.16 19.88
CA SER A 131 -9.53 5.13 19.38
C SER A 131 -9.83 4.92 17.91
N VAL A 132 -8.83 5.07 17.05
CA VAL A 132 -8.98 4.84 15.60
C VAL A 132 -7.97 3.80 15.14
N ASN A 133 -8.44 2.86 14.32
CA ASN A 133 -7.62 1.84 13.66
C ASN A 133 -7.50 2.18 12.18
N ILE A 134 -6.30 2.57 11.78
CA ILE A 134 -5.98 2.99 10.42
C ILE A 134 -5.21 1.88 9.73
N GLY A 135 -5.78 1.28 8.69
CA GLY A 135 -5.06 0.39 7.79
C GLY A 135 -4.13 1.21 6.91
N VAL A 136 -2.85 0.84 6.82
CA VAL A 136 -1.85 1.58 6.03
C VAL A 136 -1.09 0.64 5.10
N ILE A 137 -1.07 0.98 3.82
CA ILE A 137 -0.20 0.41 2.79
C ILE A 137 0.47 1.56 2.02
N THR A 138 1.63 1.32 1.40
CA THR A 138 2.35 2.34 0.64
C THR A 138 3.30 1.69 -0.36
N ASP A 139 3.66 2.44 -1.40
CA ASP A 139 4.72 2.09 -2.34
C ASP A 139 4.50 0.67 -2.90
N THR A 140 3.34 0.44 -3.53
CA THR A 140 2.99 -0.84 -4.16
C THR A 140 3.66 -0.99 -5.51
N HIS A 141 4.03 0.12 -6.17
CA HIS A 141 4.78 0.16 -7.43
C HIS A 141 4.28 -0.88 -8.44
N PHE A 142 2.97 -0.93 -8.66
CA PHE A 142 2.40 -1.85 -9.65
C PHE A 142 2.97 -1.55 -11.04
N LYS A 143 3.30 -2.62 -11.75
CA LYS A 143 3.76 -2.60 -13.12
C LYS A 143 3.15 -3.75 -13.89
N ASN A 144 2.87 -3.57 -15.18
CA ASN A 144 2.21 -4.54 -16.05
C ASN A 144 3.19 -5.61 -16.57
N VAL A 145 4.18 -5.98 -15.76
CA VAL A 145 5.19 -7.00 -16.04
C VAL A 145 5.38 -7.86 -14.79
N ASP A 146 5.46 -9.18 -14.95
CA ASP A 146 5.74 -10.09 -13.83
C ASP A 146 7.24 -9.99 -13.51
N SER A 147 7.59 -9.75 -12.24
CA SER A 147 8.97 -9.75 -11.76
C SER A 147 9.06 -10.71 -10.58
N LEU A 148 10.06 -11.59 -10.61
CA LEU A 148 10.25 -12.61 -9.58
C LEU A 148 10.98 -12.07 -8.34
N ASP A 149 11.68 -10.94 -8.47
CA ASP A 149 12.57 -10.40 -7.43
C ASP A 149 12.46 -8.88 -7.24
N PHE A 150 11.55 -8.19 -7.95
CA PHE A 150 11.33 -6.75 -7.79
C PHE A 150 9.87 -6.37 -8.06
N TYR A 151 9.63 -5.10 -8.40
CA TYR A 151 8.31 -4.54 -8.71
C TYR A 151 7.67 -5.22 -9.91
N GLY A 152 6.37 -5.46 -9.84
CA GLY A 152 5.64 -6.11 -10.91
C GLY A 152 4.15 -6.23 -10.61
N TRP A 153 3.54 -7.25 -11.22
CA TRP A 153 2.12 -7.58 -11.05
C TRP A 153 1.68 -7.83 -9.60
N ASN A 154 2.62 -8.14 -8.71
CA ASN A 154 2.36 -8.31 -7.30
C ASN A 154 1.91 -7.01 -6.60
N GLY A 155 2.24 -5.83 -7.10
CA GLY A 155 1.73 -4.56 -6.55
C GLY A 155 0.20 -4.51 -6.50
N LEU A 156 -0.47 -4.88 -7.61
CA LEU A 156 -1.93 -4.98 -7.65
C LEU A 156 -2.47 -6.08 -6.73
N MET A 157 -1.76 -7.21 -6.66
CA MET A 157 -2.13 -8.32 -5.78
C MET A 157 -2.10 -7.89 -4.30
N HIS A 158 -1.07 -7.16 -3.89
CA HIS A 158 -0.93 -6.67 -2.52
C HIS A 158 -2.01 -5.67 -2.15
N VAL A 159 -2.45 -4.80 -3.08
CA VAL A 159 -3.60 -3.91 -2.85
C VAL A 159 -4.89 -4.71 -2.64
N LYS A 160 -5.15 -5.72 -3.46
CA LYS A 160 -6.32 -6.59 -3.30
C LYS A 160 -6.30 -7.33 -1.97
N GLU A 161 -5.13 -7.87 -1.59
CA GLU A 161 -4.93 -8.56 -0.32
C GLU A 161 -5.08 -7.61 0.86
N PHE A 162 -4.54 -6.40 0.80
CA PHE A 162 -4.75 -5.37 1.82
C PHE A 162 -6.24 -5.03 1.99
N SER A 163 -6.99 -4.87 0.90
CA SER A 163 -8.44 -4.63 0.93
C SER A 163 -9.25 -5.77 1.56
N TYR A 164 -8.67 -6.96 1.77
CA TYR A 164 -9.32 -8.00 2.56
C TYR A 164 -9.54 -7.59 4.02
N LEU A 165 -8.70 -6.70 4.57
CA LEU A 165 -8.83 -6.21 5.94
C LEU A 165 -10.19 -5.53 6.20
N ASP A 166 -10.84 -4.97 5.17
CA ASP A 166 -12.20 -4.42 5.24
C ASP A 166 -13.23 -5.45 5.74
N GLN A 167 -13.00 -6.72 5.41
CA GLN A 167 -13.90 -7.83 5.74
C GLN A 167 -13.68 -8.35 7.16
N LEU A 168 -12.61 -7.91 7.82
CA LEU A 168 -12.18 -8.44 9.12
C LEU A 168 -12.60 -7.59 10.32
N ASP A 169 -13.38 -6.51 10.11
CA ASP A 169 -13.92 -5.63 11.16
C ASP A 169 -12.83 -5.12 12.12
N ILE A 170 -11.71 -4.65 11.56
CA ILE A 170 -10.54 -4.17 12.30
C ILE A 170 -10.20 -2.71 12.00
N LEU A 171 -10.80 -2.12 10.97
CA LEU A 171 -10.44 -0.80 10.46
C LEU A 171 -11.60 0.19 10.62
N ASP A 172 -11.26 1.40 11.06
CA ASP A 172 -12.13 2.57 11.03
C ASP A 172 -11.85 3.44 9.80
N LEU A 173 -10.61 3.37 9.29
CA LEU A 173 -10.11 4.07 8.11
C LEU A 173 -9.04 3.21 7.44
N LYS A 174 -8.87 3.32 6.12
CA LYS A 174 -7.68 2.81 5.44
C LYS A 174 -7.04 3.86 4.54
N CYS A 175 -5.73 3.75 4.31
CA CYS A 175 -5.03 4.64 3.40
C CYS A 175 -3.95 3.91 2.60
N HIS A 176 -3.76 4.40 1.39
CA HIS A 176 -2.57 4.13 0.60
C HIS A 176 -1.78 5.42 0.51
N LEU A 177 -0.53 5.41 0.96
CA LEU A 177 0.27 6.64 1.12
C LEU A 177 0.93 7.12 -0.18
N GLY A 178 0.73 6.45 -1.31
CA GLY A 178 1.22 6.87 -2.64
C GLY A 178 2.22 5.90 -3.23
N ASP A 179 2.68 6.19 -4.45
CA ASP A 179 3.46 5.28 -5.30
C ASP A 179 2.68 3.99 -5.58
N TRP A 180 1.51 4.19 -6.14
CA TRP A 180 0.56 3.16 -6.57
C TRP A 180 1.14 2.35 -7.72
N ILE A 181 1.64 3.06 -8.72
CA ILE A 181 2.31 2.51 -9.91
C ILE A 181 3.81 2.81 -9.85
N ASP A 182 4.62 2.03 -10.56
CA ASP A 182 6.05 2.35 -10.74
C ASP A 182 6.25 3.54 -11.70
N GLY A 183 5.27 3.82 -12.55
CA GLY A 183 5.28 4.93 -13.50
C GLY A 183 6.26 4.74 -14.67
N SER A 184 6.75 3.52 -14.91
CA SER A 184 7.68 3.20 -16.01
C SER A 184 7.04 2.56 -17.24
N ASP A 185 5.73 2.33 -17.22
CA ASP A 185 4.99 1.83 -18.38
C ASP A 185 4.41 2.99 -19.19
N ALA A 186 4.01 2.71 -20.44
CA ALA A 186 3.43 3.72 -21.32
C ALA A 186 2.16 4.32 -20.70
N GLY A 187 1.91 5.61 -20.95
CA GLY A 187 0.80 6.34 -20.30
C GLY A 187 -0.56 5.62 -20.32
N LEU A 188 -0.99 5.07 -21.46
CA LEU A 188 -2.26 4.31 -21.54
C LEU A 188 -2.28 3.05 -20.66
N ILE A 189 -1.12 2.41 -20.47
CA ILE A 189 -0.98 1.26 -19.58
C ILE A 189 -1.06 1.74 -18.12
N SER A 190 -0.28 2.75 -17.75
CA SER A 190 -0.27 3.31 -16.39
C SER A 190 -1.64 3.88 -15.98
N GLU A 191 -2.39 4.47 -16.90
CA GLU A 191 -3.79 4.86 -16.70
C GLU A 191 -4.66 3.64 -16.31
N SER A 192 -4.57 2.56 -17.10
CA SER A 192 -5.28 1.31 -16.81
C SER A 192 -4.87 0.69 -15.47
N GLU A 193 -3.60 0.81 -15.09
CA GLU A 193 -3.09 0.35 -13.81
C GLU A 193 -3.69 1.12 -12.63
N LEU A 194 -3.70 2.45 -12.70
CA LEU A 194 -4.35 3.30 -11.69
C LEU A 194 -5.83 2.96 -11.53
N MET A 195 -6.56 2.73 -12.63
CA MET A 195 -7.96 2.30 -12.57
C MET A 195 -8.13 0.95 -11.84
N LYS A 196 -7.29 -0.05 -12.16
CA LYS A 196 -7.30 -1.35 -11.49
C LYS A 196 -7.00 -1.24 -10.00
N LEU A 197 -6.03 -0.41 -9.63
CA LEU A 197 -5.65 -0.18 -8.22
C LEU A 197 -6.77 0.52 -7.45
N ARG A 198 -7.32 1.62 -8.00
CA ARG A 198 -8.48 2.31 -7.44
C ARG A 198 -9.64 1.36 -7.20
N ASP A 199 -10.00 0.56 -8.20
CA ASP A 199 -11.15 -0.34 -8.12
C ASP A 199 -10.91 -1.52 -7.16
N SER A 200 -9.65 -1.91 -6.95
CA SER A 200 -9.26 -2.90 -5.94
C SER A 200 -9.17 -2.32 -4.52
N PHE A 201 -8.91 -1.02 -4.41
CA PHE A 201 -8.73 -0.34 -3.12
C PHE A 201 -10.03 0.24 -2.56
N LYS A 202 -10.94 0.72 -3.41
CA LYS A 202 -12.21 1.32 -2.96
C LYS A 202 -13.01 0.34 -2.09
N SER A 203 -13.76 0.89 -1.16
CA SER A 203 -14.57 0.13 -0.21
C SER A 203 -15.94 0.75 -0.04
N SER A 204 -16.96 -0.07 0.17
CA SER A 204 -18.28 0.37 0.61
C SER A 204 -18.47 0.27 2.14
N LYS A 205 -17.46 -0.26 2.86
CA LYS A 205 -17.55 -0.56 4.29
C LYS A 205 -16.60 0.28 5.15
N VAL A 206 -15.39 0.52 4.65
CA VAL A 206 -14.35 1.25 5.40
C VAL A 206 -13.98 2.52 4.62
N PRO A 207 -14.10 3.72 5.22
CA PRO A 207 -13.61 4.95 4.61
C PRO A 207 -12.15 4.84 4.19
N TYR A 208 -11.77 5.48 3.09
CA TYR A 208 -10.44 5.33 2.50
C TYR A 208 -9.84 6.62 1.95
N LEU A 209 -8.53 6.79 2.15
CA LEU A 209 -7.73 7.91 1.62
C LEU A 209 -6.74 7.40 0.55
N MET A 210 -6.71 8.08 -0.60
CA MET A 210 -5.83 7.77 -1.72
C MET A 210 -4.86 8.92 -1.98
N ILE A 211 -3.63 8.77 -1.48
CA ILE A 211 -2.60 9.80 -1.53
C ILE A 211 -1.74 9.60 -2.78
N LYS A 212 -1.31 10.71 -3.41
CA LYS A 212 -0.41 10.70 -4.58
C LYS A 212 1.05 10.65 -4.12
N GLY A 213 1.84 9.75 -4.69
CA GLY A 213 3.28 9.64 -4.54
C GLY A 213 4.05 10.26 -5.71
N ASN A 214 5.37 10.12 -5.71
CA ASN A 214 6.21 10.74 -6.74
C ASN A 214 6.26 9.93 -8.04
N HIS A 215 5.90 8.65 -8.02
CA HIS A 215 5.85 7.80 -9.22
C HIS A 215 4.53 7.88 -10.00
N ASP A 216 3.49 8.43 -9.39
CA ASP A 216 2.12 8.32 -9.89
C ASP A 216 1.78 9.24 -11.08
N GLU A 217 2.72 10.10 -11.48
CA GLU A 217 2.61 11.02 -12.63
C GLU A 217 3.19 10.46 -13.92
N ASN A 218 3.67 9.21 -13.89
CA ASN A 218 4.30 8.51 -15.01
C ASN A 218 5.61 9.14 -15.52
N ASP A 219 6.23 10.01 -14.72
CA ASP A 219 7.45 10.73 -15.11
C ASP A 219 8.65 9.80 -15.33
N LYS A 220 8.67 8.63 -14.67
CA LYS A 220 9.71 7.63 -14.92
C LYS A 220 9.66 7.12 -16.37
N PHE A 221 8.50 6.98 -16.99
CA PHE A 221 8.38 6.63 -18.39
C PHE A 221 8.87 7.78 -19.29
N ASP A 222 8.47 9.02 -18.96
CA ASP A 222 8.87 10.23 -19.71
C ASP A 222 10.40 10.40 -19.73
N GLU A 223 11.05 10.22 -18.56
CA GLU A 223 12.51 10.28 -18.40
C GLU A 223 13.25 9.28 -19.30
N HIS A 224 12.78 8.02 -19.37
CA HIS A 224 13.48 6.96 -20.12
C HIS A 224 13.34 7.07 -21.63
N HIS A 225 12.38 7.85 -22.12
CA HIS A 225 12.06 7.91 -23.55
C HIS A 225 12.20 9.33 -24.14
N ASP A 226 12.62 10.32 -23.33
CA ASP A 226 12.74 11.75 -23.71
C ASP A 226 11.46 12.29 -24.40
N LEU A 227 10.30 11.81 -23.94
CA LEU A 227 9.01 12.08 -24.58
C LEU A 227 8.37 13.36 -24.07
N LYS A 228 7.35 13.80 -24.82
CA LYS A 228 6.30 14.68 -24.28
C LYS A 228 5.64 13.99 -23.08
N ALA A 229 5.05 14.80 -22.20
CA ALA A 229 4.33 14.29 -21.04
C ALA A 229 3.36 13.17 -21.43
N SER A 230 3.58 11.96 -20.89
CA SER A 230 2.73 10.80 -21.19
C SER A 230 1.40 10.84 -20.45
N PHE A 231 1.35 11.52 -19.31
CA PHE A 231 0.11 11.89 -18.61
C PHE A 231 -0.24 13.34 -18.91
N PRO A 232 -1.49 13.65 -19.31
CA PRO A 232 -1.96 15.01 -19.40
C PRO A 232 -2.15 15.61 -18.00
N GLU A 233 -2.47 16.90 -17.95
CA GLU A 233 -2.72 17.60 -16.69
C GLU A 233 -3.81 16.91 -15.86
N ARG A 234 -3.50 16.66 -14.59
CA ARG A 234 -4.39 16.10 -13.59
C ARG A 234 -4.87 14.66 -13.86
N GLU A 235 -4.10 13.85 -14.59
CA GLU A 235 -4.52 12.50 -14.97
C GLU A 235 -4.75 11.60 -13.74
N PHE A 236 -3.78 11.52 -12.83
CA PHE A 236 -3.92 10.79 -11.58
C PHE A 236 -5.15 11.26 -10.78
N GLU A 237 -5.30 12.58 -10.64
CA GLU A 237 -6.37 13.20 -9.88
C GLU A 237 -7.75 12.86 -10.46
N LYS A 238 -7.89 12.85 -11.79
CA LYS A 238 -9.15 12.49 -12.47
C LYS A 238 -9.49 11.02 -12.31
N ILE A 239 -8.50 10.14 -12.25
CA ILE A 239 -8.72 8.70 -12.10
C ILE A 239 -9.05 8.35 -10.65
N MET A 240 -8.23 8.82 -9.72
CA MET A 240 -8.20 8.35 -8.34
C MET A 240 -9.19 9.10 -7.46
N TRP A 241 -9.10 10.43 -7.41
CA TRP A 241 -9.79 11.19 -6.37
C TRP A 241 -11.32 11.31 -6.46
N PRO A 242 -12.01 11.15 -7.61
CA PRO A 242 -13.47 11.20 -7.62
C PRO A 242 -14.11 10.17 -6.69
N GLU A 243 -13.55 8.96 -6.63
CA GLU A 243 -14.03 7.91 -5.72
C GLU A 243 -13.67 8.20 -4.26
N MET A 244 -12.51 8.85 -4.00
CA MET A 244 -12.15 9.28 -2.65
C MET A 244 -13.15 10.32 -2.11
N TYR A 245 -13.38 11.40 -2.87
CA TYR A 245 -14.21 12.52 -2.42
C TYR A 245 -15.73 12.26 -2.48
N ARG A 246 -16.17 11.10 -3.01
CA ARG A 246 -17.60 10.72 -3.01
C ARG A 246 -18.05 10.18 -1.65
N GLN A 247 -17.11 9.71 -0.83
CA GLN A 247 -17.38 9.18 0.51
C GLN A 247 -17.96 10.29 1.39
N ARG A 248 -18.99 9.97 2.18
CA ARG A 248 -19.68 10.95 3.03
C ARG A 248 -18.94 11.22 4.34
N GLU A 249 -18.10 10.27 4.72
CA GLU A 249 -17.31 10.23 5.95
C GLU A 249 -16.09 11.16 5.88
N LEU A 250 -15.70 11.58 4.67
CA LEU A 250 -14.56 12.46 4.46
C LEU A 250 -15.01 13.92 4.32
N GLY A 251 -14.37 14.80 5.08
CA GLY A 251 -14.41 16.23 4.83
C GLY A 251 -13.29 16.67 3.88
N TYR A 252 -13.52 17.76 3.16
CA TYR A 252 -12.52 18.42 2.29
C TYR A 252 -12.87 19.89 2.12
N VAL A 253 -11.87 20.74 1.84
CA VAL A 253 -12.06 22.16 1.49
C VAL A 253 -12.30 22.29 -0.02
N SER A 254 -11.38 21.74 -0.82
CA SER A 254 -11.58 21.52 -2.25
C SER A 254 -11.28 20.07 -2.63
N ARG A 255 -11.57 19.74 -3.89
CA ARG A 255 -11.28 18.44 -4.48
C ARG A 255 -10.05 18.49 -5.40
N GLN A 256 -9.18 19.47 -5.22
CA GLN A 256 -8.12 19.80 -6.19
C GLN A 256 -6.70 19.38 -5.78
N HIS A 257 -6.40 19.29 -4.48
CA HIS A 257 -5.01 19.10 -4.02
C HIS A 257 -4.75 17.77 -3.30
N GLY A 258 -5.77 16.96 -3.08
CA GLY A 258 -5.63 15.67 -2.39
C GLY A 258 -5.77 15.75 -0.87
N VAL A 259 -6.23 16.90 -0.37
CA VAL A 259 -6.46 17.14 1.05
C VAL A 259 -7.88 16.73 1.42
N ALA A 260 -7.99 15.78 2.33
CA ALA A 260 -9.23 15.36 2.95
C ALA A 260 -8.98 15.06 4.43
N TRP A 261 -10.02 15.06 5.24
CA TRP A 261 -9.93 14.62 6.63
C TRP A 261 -11.05 13.65 7.01
N PHE A 262 -10.74 12.82 8.00
CA PHE A 262 -11.65 11.89 8.65
C PHE A 262 -11.60 12.13 10.15
N ASP A 263 -12.77 12.11 10.80
CA ASP A 263 -12.90 12.30 12.24
C ASP A 263 -13.46 11.03 12.90
N GLN A 264 -12.81 10.57 13.98
CA GLN A 264 -13.30 9.52 14.87
C GLN A 264 -13.20 10.05 16.31
N GLY A 265 -14.33 10.50 16.87
CA GLY A 265 -14.34 11.21 18.15
C GLY A 265 -13.43 12.45 18.09
N HIS A 266 -12.46 12.52 19.01
CA HIS A 266 -11.47 13.57 19.07
C HIS A 266 -10.24 13.32 18.18
N VAL A 267 -10.11 12.17 17.52
CA VAL A 267 -9.02 11.95 16.54
C VAL A 267 -9.43 12.54 15.19
N ARG A 268 -8.55 13.34 14.60
CA ARG A 268 -8.66 13.82 13.22
C ARG A 268 -7.49 13.31 12.40
N VAL A 269 -7.76 12.67 11.27
CA VAL A 269 -6.75 12.20 10.32
C VAL A 269 -6.86 13.05 9.06
N ILE A 270 -5.76 13.65 8.61
CA ILE A 270 -5.72 14.53 7.43
C ILE A 270 -4.75 13.95 6.40
N SER A 271 -5.18 13.79 5.15
CA SER A 271 -4.28 13.49 4.03
C SER A 271 -3.66 14.75 3.45
N LEU A 272 -2.38 14.67 3.08
CA LEU A 272 -1.64 15.72 2.38
C LEU A 272 -0.95 15.11 1.15
N ASN A 273 -0.80 15.92 0.11
CA ASN A 273 -0.13 15.58 -1.13
C ASN A 273 1.26 16.24 -1.17
N THR A 274 2.30 15.47 -0.87
CA THR A 274 3.70 15.93 -1.00
C THR A 274 4.24 15.84 -2.41
N SER A 275 3.41 15.43 -3.37
CA SER A 275 3.67 15.44 -4.82
C SER A 275 2.82 16.51 -5.52
N ASP A 276 2.52 17.60 -4.81
CA ASP A 276 1.77 18.74 -5.32
C ASP A 276 2.71 19.66 -6.12
N ILE A 277 2.94 19.28 -7.37
CA ILE A 277 3.89 19.91 -8.30
C ILE A 277 3.09 20.55 -9.44
N PRO A 278 3.45 21.78 -9.89
CA PRO A 278 2.74 22.42 -10.97
C PRO A 278 3.00 21.70 -12.30
N TYR A 279 1.93 21.43 -13.05
CA TYR A 279 2.03 20.89 -14.39
C TYR A 279 2.32 22.04 -15.36
N ILE A 280 3.58 22.19 -15.73
CA ILE A 280 4.04 23.20 -16.68
C ILE A 280 4.84 22.48 -17.75
N LEU A 281 4.47 22.67 -19.01
CA LEU A 281 5.20 22.11 -20.14
C LEU A 281 6.19 23.14 -20.70
N ASN A 282 7.37 22.68 -21.09
CA ASN A 282 8.30 23.47 -21.89
C ASN A 282 7.86 23.53 -23.37
N GLU A 283 8.59 24.27 -24.20
CA GLU A 283 8.31 24.41 -25.64
C GLU A 283 8.30 23.08 -26.41
N LYS A 284 8.97 22.04 -25.88
CA LYS A 284 9.01 20.70 -26.45
C LYS A 284 7.84 19.81 -25.99
N GLY A 285 6.99 20.30 -25.07
CA GLY A 285 5.89 19.54 -24.49
C GLY A 285 6.31 18.59 -23.36
N GLN A 286 7.50 18.79 -22.78
CA GLN A 286 8.01 18.00 -21.65
C GLN A 286 7.71 18.72 -20.34
N LYS A 287 7.50 17.98 -19.24
CA LYS A 287 7.26 18.59 -17.93
C LYS A 287 8.49 19.37 -17.47
N LYS A 288 8.30 20.63 -17.07
CA LYS A 288 9.33 21.49 -16.47
C LYS A 288 9.84 20.93 -15.15
N TYR A 289 8.94 20.31 -14.38
CA TYR A 289 9.24 19.67 -13.12
C TYR A 289 8.91 18.17 -13.23
N ASP A 290 9.93 17.36 -13.06
CA ASP A 290 9.83 15.93 -12.86
C ASP A 290 9.43 15.68 -11.39
N VAL A 291 8.20 15.19 -11.18
CA VAL A 291 7.59 14.86 -9.89
C VAL A 291 8.31 13.69 -9.24
N LYS A 292 8.81 12.72 -10.02
CA LYS A 292 9.61 11.60 -9.47
C LYS A 292 10.83 12.12 -8.73
N LEU A 293 11.46 13.21 -9.20
CA LEU A 293 12.62 13.84 -8.58
C LEU A 293 12.29 15.06 -7.69
N THR A 294 11.10 15.63 -7.83
CA THR A 294 10.70 16.88 -7.18
C THR A 294 9.44 16.67 -6.37
N LEU A 295 9.61 16.53 -5.06
CA LEU A 295 8.52 16.55 -4.09
C LEU A 295 8.37 17.95 -3.46
N GLY A 296 7.15 18.34 -3.16
CA GLY A 296 6.82 19.62 -2.55
C GLY A 296 5.33 19.81 -2.25
N VAL A 297 5.03 20.92 -1.60
CA VAL A 297 3.67 21.39 -1.33
C VAL A 297 3.51 22.82 -1.80
N ARG A 298 2.34 23.19 -2.34
CA ARG A 298 2.07 24.55 -2.86
C ARG A 298 1.10 25.33 -1.99
N GLU A 299 1.03 26.63 -2.29
CA GLU A 299 0.27 27.63 -1.55
C GLU A 299 -1.20 27.27 -1.36
N ASP A 300 -1.88 26.78 -2.41
CA ASP A 300 -3.30 26.42 -2.35
C ASP A 300 -3.55 25.26 -1.37
N GLN A 301 -2.73 24.22 -1.42
CA GLN A 301 -2.82 23.09 -0.49
C GLN A 301 -2.53 23.53 0.96
N VAL A 302 -1.55 24.43 1.15
CA VAL A 302 -1.24 25.00 2.46
C VAL A 302 -2.43 25.80 2.99
N GLN A 303 -3.15 26.53 2.12
CA GLN A 303 -4.37 27.26 2.48
C GLN A 303 -5.46 26.29 2.99
N GLU A 304 -5.72 25.21 2.27
CA GLU A 304 -6.69 24.20 2.70
C GLU A 304 -6.35 23.60 4.06
N LEU A 305 -5.06 23.30 4.29
CA LEU A 305 -4.61 22.79 5.58
C LEU A 305 -4.83 23.82 6.69
N ILE A 306 -4.52 25.11 6.47
CA ILE A 306 -4.77 26.17 7.45
C ILE A 306 -6.25 26.21 7.82
N GLU A 307 -7.15 26.19 6.84
CA GLU A 307 -8.60 26.22 7.07
C GLU A 307 -9.09 25.03 7.89
N ILE A 308 -8.60 23.82 7.59
CA ILE A 308 -8.93 22.61 8.35
C ILE A 308 -8.42 22.73 9.79
N LEU A 309 -7.18 23.18 9.98
CA LEU A 309 -6.56 23.34 11.29
C LEU A 309 -7.28 24.40 12.14
N GLN A 310 -7.70 25.52 11.55
CA GLN A 310 -8.50 26.54 12.24
C GLN A 310 -9.83 26.00 12.78
N GLN A 311 -10.37 24.96 12.15
CA GLN A 311 -11.60 24.28 12.56
C GLN A 311 -11.35 23.00 13.39
N SER A 312 -10.15 22.82 13.93
CA SER A 312 -9.76 21.59 14.62
C SER A 312 -9.80 21.66 16.15
N SER A 313 -10.56 22.60 16.74
CA SER A 313 -10.70 22.67 18.20
C SER A 313 -11.18 21.34 18.79
N GLY A 314 -10.56 20.89 19.88
CA GLY A 314 -10.82 19.60 20.53
C GLY A 314 -10.21 18.39 19.83
N LYS A 315 -9.43 18.55 18.75
CA LYS A 315 -8.89 17.42 17.96
C LYS A 315 -7.43 17.10 18.23
N GLN A 316 -7.12 15.80 18.30
CA GLN A 316 -5.78 15.27 18.20
C GLN A 316 -5.54 14.84 16.75
N VAL A 317 -4.63 15.53 16.07
CA VAL A 317 -4.49 15.51 14.62
C VAL A 317 -3.32 14.60 14.20
N ILE A 318 -3.57 13.75 13.22
CA ILE A 318 -2.59 12.91 12.53
C ILE A 318 -2.54 13.35 11.07
N LEU A 319 -1.34 13.53 10.53
CA LEU A 319 -1.15 13.81 9.11
C LEU A 319 -0.68 12.54 8.40
N LEU A 320 -1.23 12.28 7.23
CA LEU A 320 -0.83 11.22 6.31
C LEU A 320 -0.31 11.84 5.02
N SER A 321 0.83 11.38 4.50
CA SER A 321 1.32 11.81 3.19
C SER A 321 2.21 10.75 2.56
N HIS A 322 2.67 10.99 1.34
CA HIS A 322 3.65 10.13 0.71
C HIS A 322 5.05 10.28 1.33
N ALA A 323 5.57 11.51 1.43
CA ALA A 323 6.93 11.77 1.88
C ALA A 323 6.98 12.58 3.18
N ASN A 324 8.03 12.35 3.98
CA ASN A 324 8.26 13.14 5.18
C ASN A 324 8.67 14.59 4.81
N PRO A 325 8.11 15.62 5.48
CA PRO A 325 8.41 17.03 5.19
C PRO A 325 9.82 17.44 5.63
N ILE A 326 10.26 16.89 6.75
CA ILE A 326 11.57 17.16 7.37
C ILE A 326 12.27 15.85 7.74
N ASN A 327 13.59 15.87 7.80
CA ASN A 327 14.40 14.73 8.25
C ASN A 327 14.67 14.79 9.78
N ARG A 328 15.29 13.74 10.34
CA ARG A 328 15.63 13.61 11.77
C ARG A 328 16.45 14.79 12.32
N LYS A 329 17.19 15.51 11.49
CA LYS A 329 18.01 16.68 11.86
C LYS A 329 17.24 18.00 11.74
N GLY A 330 15.95 17.97 11.41
CA GLY A 330 15.13 19.17 11.17
C GLY A 330 15.37 19.85 9.82
N GLY A 331 16.16 19.23 8.93
CA GLY A 331 16.36 19.75 7.57
C GLY A 331 15.21 19.40 6.63
N ASN A 332 15.09 20.13 5.52
CA ASN A 332 14.17 19.81 4.43
C ASN A 332 14.36 18.36 3.96
N ALA A 333 13.26 17.61 3.86
CA ALA A 333 13.24 16.30 3.22
C ALA A 333 12.52 16.32 1.87
N LEU A 334 11.69 17.34 1.62
CA LEU A 334 11.14 17.67 0.29
C LEU A 334 12.06 18.66 -0.41
N LYS A 335 11.95 18.76 -1.74
CA LYS A 335 12.69 19.75 -2.53
C LYS A 335 12.15 21.16 -2.31
N TYR A 336 10.83 21.29 -2.18
CA TYR A 336 10.17 22.57 -1.89
C TYR A 336 9.25 22.47 -0.66
N ASN A 337 9.31 23.50 0.19
CA ASN A 337 8.37 23.77 1.29
C ASN A 337 8.20 22.70 2.40
N GLY A 338 9.05 21.68 2.46
CA GLY A 338 8.96 20.65 3.52
C GLY A 338 9.12 21.23 4.94
N ARG A 339 10.13 22.06 5.16
CA ARG A 339 10.37 22.74 6.44
C ARG A 339 9.28 23.73 6.77
N SER A 340 8.83 24.53 5.80
CA SER A 340 7.72 25.47 5.96
C SER A 340 6.45 24.74 6.40
N LEU A 341 6.13 23.60 5.78
CA LEU A 341 5.01 22.75 6.20
C LEU A 341 5.16 22.33 7.66
N HIS A 342 6.34 21.80 8.06
CA HIS A 342 6.57 21.43 9.45
C HIS A 342 6.43 22.61 10.42
N GLU A 343 6.98 23.78 10.09
CA GLU A 343 6.88 24.98 10.92
C GLU A 343 5.43 25.44 11.08
N LEU A 344 4.58 25.30 10.06
CA LEU A 344 3.12 25.52 10.20
C LEU A 344 2.48 24.53 11.20
N LEU A 345 2.86 23.24 11.16
CA LEU A 345 2.37 22.25 12.13
C LEU A 345 2.81 22.60 13.57
N VAL A 346 4.02 23.15 13.72
CA VAL A 346 4.53 23.62 15.02
C VAL A 346 3.77 24.85 15.50
N ALA A 347 3.54 25.83 14.62
CA ALA A 347 2.75 27.03 14.93
C ALA A 347 1.32 26.68 15.37
N PHE A 348 0.69 25.68 14.75
CA PHE A 348 -0.61 25.14 15.18
C PHE A 348 -0.59 24.58 16.60
N ASN A 349 0.46 23.83 16.94
CA ASN A 349 0.64 23.28 18.28
C ASN A 349 0.93 24.36 19.33
N GLN A 350 1.53 25.48 18.91
CA GLN A 350 1.88 26.61 19.77
C GLN A 350 0.79 27.69 19.83
N LYS A 351 -0.30 27.53 19.07
CA LYS A 351 -1.43 28.49 19.00
C LYS A 351 -1.02 29.87 18.48
N GLU A 352 -0.12 29.87 17.52
CA GLU A 352 0.41 31.09 16.94
C GLU A 352 -0.48 31.63 15.81
N LYS A 353 -0.26 32.90 15.48
CA LYS A 353 -0.71 33.53 14.25
C LYS A 353 0.49 34.12 13.51
N GLY A 354 0.42 34.16 12.20
CA GLY A 354 1.53 34.64 11.39
C GLY A 354 1.25 34.51 9.91
N ARG A 355 2.32 34.63 9.13
CA ARG A 355 2.29 34.53 7.68
C ARG A 355 3.41 33.62 7.19
N MET A 356 3.04 32.68 6.33
CA MET A 356 3.98 31.86 5.59
C MET A 356 4.82 32.76 4.68
N HIS A 357 6.11 32.48 4.54
CA HIS A 357 6.97 33.20 3.63
C HIS A 357 8.00 32.26 3.02
N SER A 358 8.24 32.43 1.72
CA SER A 358 9.34 31.76 1.01
C SER A 358 10.47 32.75 0.76
N SER A 359 11.70 32.23 0.74
CA SER A 359 12.86 33.01 0.32
C SER A 359 12.80 33.33 -1.18
N LYS A 360 13.49 34.40 -1.61
CA LYS A 360 13.41 34.90 -2.99
C LYS A 360 13.92 33.90 -4.04
N ASP A 361 14.81 32.99 -3.63
CA ASP A 361 15.39 31.91 -4.42
C ASP A 361 14.45 30.72 -4.65
N VAL A 362 13.31 30.66 -3.96
CA VAL A 362 12.24 29.70 -4.28
C VAL A 362 11.54 30.12 -5.57
N PRO A 363 11.37 29.21 -6.55
CA PRO A 363 10.62 29.49 -7.77
C PRO A 363 9.20 29.97 -7.46
N ALA A 364 8.67 30.85 -8.31
CA ALA A 364 7.39 31.53 -8.07
C ALA A 364 6.24 30.55 -7.79
N GLU A 365 6.23 29.41 -8.49
CA GLU A 365 5.23 28.36 -8.42
C GLU A 365 5.21 27.59 -7.09
N PHE A 366 6.24 27.76 -6.26
CA PHE A 366 6.36 27.16 -4.93
C PHE A 366 6.43 28.20 -3.82
N ARG A 367 6.22 29.49 -4.12
CA ARG A 367 6.22 30.51 -3.06
C ARG A 367 4.98 30.36 -2.19
N LEU A 368 5.15 30.60 -0.90
CA LEU A 368 4.08 30.60 0.10
C LEU A 368 3.92 32.02 0.62
N SER A 369 2.66 32.46 0.75
CA SER A 369 2.32 33.77 1.31
C SER A 369 1.05 33.75 2.17
N ASN A 370 0.56 32.56 2.55
CA ASN A 370 -0.66 32.36 3.33
C ASN A 370 -0.59 33.00 4.72
N ASP A 371 -1.67 33.64 5.15
CA ASP A 371 -1.87 34.04 6.54
C ASP A 371 -2.50 32.89 7.34
N PHE A 372 -2.09 32.71 8.59
CA PHE A 372 -2.70 31.75 9.51
C PHE A 372 -2.94 32.38 10.88
N ASP A 373 -4.02 31.93 11.53
CA ASP A 373 -4.32 32.30 12.92
C ASP A 373 -4.90 31.10 13.66
N PHE A 374 -4.11 30.53 14.57
CA PHE A 374 -4.51 29.40 15.41
C PHE A 374 -4.77 29.82 16.87
N THR A 375 -4.79 31.12 17.18
CA THR A 375 -4.95 31.64 18.55
C THR A 375 -6.31 31.28 19.15
N ASN A 376 -7.33 31.08 18.31
CA ASN A 376 -8.68 30.69 18.72
C ASN A 376 -8.90 29.17 18.79
N VAL A 377 -7.92 28.36 18.37
CA VAL A 377 -8.05 26.89 18.39
C VAL A 377 -7.78 26.34 19.78
N LYS A 378 -8.80 25.72 20.40
CA LYS A 378 -8.72 25.21 21.77
C LYS A 378 -8.49 23.69 21.79
N ASP A 379 -7.73 23.21 22.77
CA ASP A 379 -7.58 21.78 23.09
C ASP A 379 -7.27 20.88 21.87
N ALA A 380 -6.47 21.40 20.94
CA ALA A 380 -6.11 20.71 19.71
C ALA A 380 -4.61 20.61 19.54
N ARG A 381 -4.13 19.49 18.99
CA ARG A 381 -2.70 19.27 18.77
C ARG A 381 -2.45 18.28 17.64
N ILE A 382 -1.46 18.56 16.81
CA ILE A 382 -0.84 17.60 15.91
C ILE A 382 0.08 16.69 16.73
N ILE A 383 -0.25 15.40 16.75
CA ILE A 383 0.45 14.38 17.54
C ILE A 383 1.38 13.52 16.70
N ALA A 384 1.06 13.31 15.41
CA ALA A 384 1.83 12.41 14.55
C ALA A 384 1.77 12.76 13.05
N TYR A 385 2.75 12.25 12.32
CA TYR A 385 2.89 12.34 10.87
C TYR A 385 3.35 11.00 10.31
N PHE A 386 2.57 10.44 9.40
CA PHE A 386 2.72 9.10 8.83
C PHE A 386 3.02 9.19 7.33
N CYS A 387 4.07 8.51 6.88
CA CYS A 387 4.46 8.55 5.46
C CYS A 387 5.19 7.28 4.97
N GLY A 388 5.28 7.12 3.65
CA GLY A 388 6.01 6.05 2.96
C GLY A 388 7.30 6.57 2.31
N HIS A 389 7.43 6.37 0.99
CA HIS A 389 8.46 6.93 0.09
C HIS A 389 9.88 6.38 0.27
N ARG A 390 10.33 6.21 1.51
CA ARG A 390 11.74 5.85 1.81
C ARG A 390 12.02 4.36 1.72
N HIS A 391 11.00 3.52 1.56
CA HIS A 391 11.10 2.05 1.50
C HIS A 391 11.89 1.50 2.69
N VAL A 392 11.64 2.05 3.88
CA VAL A 392 12.23 1.64 5.16
C VAL A 392 11.24 1.92 6.28
N GLU A 393 11.34 1.16 7.37
CA GLU A 393 10.76 1.61 8.63
C GLU A 393 11.73 2.54 9.36
N ASP A 394 11.28 3.76 9.67
CA ASP A 394 12.01 4.72 10.49
C ASP A 394 11.04 5.47 11.41
N GLN A 395 11.58 6.16 12.41
CA GLN A 395 10.81 6.93 13.39
C GLN A 395 11.64 8.08 13.98
N TYR A 396 11.02 9.22 14.24
CA TYR A 396 11.67 10.28 14.99
C TYR A 396 10.64 11.26 15.55
N ARG A 397 11.03 12.01 16.58
CA ARG A 397 10.19 13.04 17.18
C ARG A 397 10.87 14.38 17.09
N ILE A 398 10.19 15.37 16.52
CA ILE A 398 10.68 16.74 16.36
C ILE A 398 9.55 17.69 16.76
N ASN A 399 9.88 18.68 17.61
CA ASN A 399 8.92 19.67 18.14
C ASN A 399 7.63 19.04 18.70
N GLY A 400 7.77 17.86 19.34
CA GLY A 400 6.66 17.14 19.94
C GLY A 400 5.82 16.28 19.00
N ILE A 401 6.03 16.35 17.67
CA ILE A 401 5.31 15.58 16.64
C ILE A 401 6.06 14.26 16.37
N GLN A 402 5.35 13.13 16.43
CA GLN A 402 5.91 11.80 16.13
C GLN A 402 5.84 11.50 14.62
N TYR A 403 6.98 11.40 13.96
CA TYR A 403 7.10 10.93 12.59
C TYR A 403 7.25 9.41 12.57
N VAL A 404 6.46 8.73 11.74
CA VAL A 404 6.52 7.29 11.53
C VAL A 404 6.57 7.01 10.03
N LEU A 405 7.64 6.34 9.61
CA LEU A 405 7.82 5.90 8.23
C LEU A 405 7.46 4.40 8.12
N PHE A 406 6.78 4.07 7.03
CA PHE A 406 6.34 2.73 6.69
C PHE A 406 7.17 2.16 5.54
N ASN A 407 7.53 0.88 5.63
CA ASN A 407 8.17 0.16 4.53
C ASN A 407 7.22 -0.06 3.35
N CYS A 408 7.78 -0.23 2.16
CA CYS A 408 7.03 -0.45 0.92
C CYS A 408 6.39 -1.84 0.85
N SER A 409 5.21 -1.91 0.24
CA SER A 409 4.58 -3.19 -0.04
C SER A 409 5.22 -3.90 -1.24
N ALA A 410 5.70 -3.16 -2.25
CA ALA A 410 6.32 -3.75 -3.42
C ALA A 410 7.46 -4.72 -3.07
N LEU A 411 7.58 -5.82 -3.81
CA LEU A 411 8.67 -6.76 -3.62
C LEU A 411 10.00 -6.07 -3.91
N MET A 412 10.93 -6.14 -2.96
CA MET A 412 12.29 -5.66 -3.12
C MET A 412 13.28 -6.78 -2.77
N GLY A 413 13.62 -7.61 -3.76
CA GLY A 413 14.60 -8.68 -3.62
C GLY A 413 16.01 -8.15 -3.34
N PRO A 414 16.88 -8.95 -2.70
CA PRO A 414 18.17 -8.47 -2.18
C PRO A 414 19.18 -8.05 -3.27
N ASN A 415 19.01 -8.56 -4.49
CA ASN A 415 19.98 -8.40 -5.58
C ASN A 415 19.70 -7.19 -6.47
N HIS A 416 18.57 -6.51 -6.30
CA HIS A 416 18.25 -5.33 -7.11
C HIS A 416 18.99 -4.07 -6.59
N GLN A 417 19.45 -3.22 -7.52
CA GLN A 417 20.27 -2.05 -7.17
C GLN A 417 19.51 -1.02 -6.32
N LEU A 418 18.21 -0.86 -6.59
CA LEU A 418 17.34 0.07 -5.86
C LEU A 418 16.83 -0.50 -4.52
N THR A 419 17.14 -1.75 -4.19
CA THR A 419 16.74 -2.33 -2.90
C THR A 419 17.48 -1.66 -1.75
N THR A 420 16.71 -1.03 -0.85
CA THR A 420 17.25 -0.38 0.34
C THR A 420 17.98 -1.39 1.23
N LYS A 421 18.99 -0.93 1.99
CA LYS A 421 19.70 -1.80 2.94
C LYS A 421 18.75 -2.52 3.90
N TYR A 422 17.68 -1.83 4.31
CA TYR A 422 16.62 -2.40 5.13
C TYR A 422 15.99 -3.64 4.45
N ASN A 423 15.52 -3.51 3.20
CA ASN A 423 14.89 -4.61 2.47
C ASN A 423 15.87 -5.72 2.06
N LYS A 424 17.15 -5.40 1.80
CA LYS A 424 18.18 -6.43 1.58
C LYS A 424 18.33 -7.35 2.78
N ASN A 425 18.28 -6.79 3.99
CA ASN A 425 18.38 -7.58 5.23
C ASN A 425 17.16 -8.48 5.47
N LEU A 426 16.00 -8.14 4.91
CA LEU A 426 14.78 -8.95 5.01
C LEU A 426 14.74 -10.10 4.01
N ASN A 427 15.61 -10.09 2.98
CA ASN A 427 15.70 -11.13 1.95
C ASN A 427 14.31 -11.48 1.37
N ARG A 428 13.60 -10.45 0.89
CA ARG A 428 12.20 -10.55 0.44
C ARG A 428 12.08 -11.49 -0.77
N LYS A 429 11.07 -12.36 -0.75
CA LYS A 429 10.84 -13.37 -1.80
C LYS A 429 9.37 -13.45 -2.15
N MET A 430 9.07 -13.69 -3.42
CA MET A 430 7.72 -13.96 -3.91
C MET A 430 7.11 -15.18 -3.20
N ASP A 431 5.83 -15.11 -2.84
CA ASP A 431 5.03 -16.09 -2.09
C ASP A 431 5.60 -16.46 -0.72
N HIS A 432 6.34 -15.56 -0.10
CA HIS A 432 6.74 -15.65 1.31
C HIS A 432 6.08 -14.52 2.10
N GLN A 433 5.97 -14.68 3.43
CA GLN A 433 5.41 -13.65 4.30
C GLN A 433 6.16 -12.31 4.17
N ASN A 434 7.46 -12.34 3.86
CA ASN A 434 8.25 -11.13 3.65
C ASN A 434 8.12 -10.54 2.23
N GLU A 435 7.22 -11.03 1.38
CA GLU A 435 7.03 -10.47 0.02
C GLU A 435 6.47 -9.05 0.08
N PHE A 436 5.47 -8.82 0.93
CA PHE A 436 4.69 -7.60 1.05
C PHE A 436 4.87 -6.96 2.43
N ALA A 437 4.43 -5.71 2.58
CA ALA A 437 4.36 -5.04 3.88
C ALA A 437 3.07 -4.23 3.98
N GLY A 438 2.47 -4.23 5.16
CA GLY A 438 1.35 -3.36 5.49
C GLY A 438 1.13 -3.30 7.00
N TYR A 439 0.22 -2.43 7.42
CA TYR A 439 0.10 -2.06 8.82
C TYR A 439 -1.35 -1.83 9.24
N VAL A 440 -1.61 -2.04 10.53
CA VAL A 440 -2.75 -1.46 11.25
C VAL A 440 -2.19 -0.55 12.33
N VAL A 441 -2.60 0.72 12.34
CA VAL A 441 -2.17 1.71 13.31
C VAL A 441 -3.34 2.06 14.21
N ASN A 442 -3.25 1.68 15.48
CA ASN A 442 -4.20 2.09 16.50
C ASN A 442 -3.71 3.37 17.19
N VAL A 443 -4.48 4.45 17.11
CA VAL A 443 -4.25 5.66 17.89
C VAL A 443 -5.31 5.73 18.97
N ASP A 444 -4.90 5.53 20.22
CA ASP A 444 -5.76 5.49 21.39
C ASP A 444 -5.43 6.67 22.30
N LEU A 445 -6.31 7.68 22.30
CA LEU A 445 -6.11 8.90 23.08
C LEU A 445 -6.29 8.67 24.58
N PHE A 446 -7.14 7.72 24.98
CA PHE A 446 -7.33 7.36 26.39
C PHE A 446 -6.05 6.74 26.96
N ARG A 447 -5.45 5.79 26.25
CA ARG A 447 -4.16 5.20 26.65
C ARG A 447 -2.96 6.08 26.32
N ARG A 448 -3.18 7.19 25.60
CA ARG A 448 -2.15 8.12 25.10
C ARG A 448 -1.04 7.41 24.34
N ARG A 449 -1.43 6.53 23.41
CA ARG A 449 -0.48 5.70 22.65
C ARG A 449 -0.87 5.59 21.18
N ILE A 450 0.16 5.51 20.35
CA ILE A 450 0.08 5.02 18.98
C ILE A 450 0.72 3.64 18.96
N LYS A 451 -0.03 2.61 18.60
CA LYS A 451 0.48 1.25 18.37
C LYS A 451 0.44 0.97 16.86
N VAL A 452 1.59 0.68 16.28
CA VAL A 452 1.71 0.24 14.88
C VAL A 452 1.93 -1.26 14.88
N PHE A 453 1.03 -1.99 14.23
CA PHE A 453 1.12 -3.44 14.03
C PHE A 453 1.48 -3.69 12.57
N GLY A 454 2.68 -4.18 12.30
CA GLY A 454 3.13 -4.51 10.95
C GLY A 454 2.92 -5.99 10.63
N TYR A 455 2.63 -6.29 9.37
CA TYR A 455 2.62 -7.64 8.83
C TYR A 455 3.58 -7.76 7.64
N GLY A 456 4.12 -8.97 7.45
CA GLY A 456 5.03 -9.30 6.37
C GLY A 456 6.42 -8.71 6.56
N ALA A 457 6.95 -7.99 5.57
CA ALA A 457 8.23 -7.26 5.61
C ALA A 457 8.17 -5.98 6.45
N ALA A 458 7.62 -6.09 7.66
CA ALA A 458 7.42 -5.01 8.62
C ALA A 458 7.66 -5.47 10.05
N THR A 459 8.06 -4.56 10.94
CA THR A 459 8.19 -4.86 12.36
C THR A 459 6.81 -5.18 12.94
N ARG A 460 6.68 -6.35 13.58
CA ARG A 460 5.39 -6.84 14.13
C ARG A 460 4.67 -5.82 15.01
N ARG A 461 5.41 -5.06 15.83
CA ARG A 461 4.85 -4.07 16.74
C ARG A 461 5.82 -2.93 17.04
N ARG A 462 5.35 -1.68 16.91
CA ARG A 462 6.01 -0.45 17.39
C ARG A 462 5.02 0.33 18.26
N ILE A 463 5.49 0.96 19.34
CA ILE A 463 4.64 1.73 20.27
C ILE A 463 5.26 3.10 20.49
N PHE A 464 4.43 4.15 20.43
CA PHE A 464 4.81 5.53 20.66
C PHE A 464 3.86 6.18 21.67
N PHE A 465 4.36 7.09 22.49
CA PHE A 465 3.57 7.81 23.51
C PHE A 465 3.25 9.23 23.03
N ILE A 466 2.01 9.66 23.21
CA ILE A 466 1.49 10.97 22.75
C ILE A 466 1.26 11.96 23.89
#